data_AF-A0A9W6YVW7-F1
#
_entry.id   AF-A0A9W6YVW7-F1
#
_cell.length_a   1.000
_cell.length_b   1.000
_cell.length_c   1.000
_cell.angle_alpha   90.00
_cell.angle_beta   90.00
_cell.angle_gamma   90.00
#
_symmetry.space_group_name_H-M   'P 1'
#
loop_
_entity.id
_entity.type
_entity.pdbx_description
1 polymer ?
#
loop_
_entity_poly.entity_id
_entity_poly.type
_entity_poly.pdbx_seq_one_letter_code
_entity_poly.pdbx_strand_id
1 'polypeptide(L)'
;MFQEGGDVNLWRRRYFKLQGFDLVAHNETTMKVRAKINLRKVVEVLYAGKEEDDDEKEAGEEEYFKEFSVLSTATKHKRSRIISETLLLNEGFRLRFSNNETIDFGCDTAPERMQWIKILEEIVLKNHYRRQPWVKLMLEQQGVQI
;
A
#
# COMPACT_ATOMS: atom_id res chain seq x y z
N MET A 1 12.74 4.62 -6.30
CA MET A 1 11.27 4.77 -6.40
C MET A 1 10.85 6.24 -6.42
N PHE A 2 9.67 6.48 -6.98
CA PHE A 2 8.96 7.76 -6.99
C PHE A 2 7.77 7.71 -6.02
N GLN A 3 7.33 8.87 -5.53
CA GLN A 3 6.20 9.03 -4.61
C GLN A 3 5.27 10.14 -5.09
N GLU A 4 3.97 9.89 -5.00
CA GLU A 4 2.89 10.87 -5.06
C GLU A 4 1.91 10.62 -3.90
N GLY A 5 1.42 11.67 -3.25
CA GLY A 5 0.62 11.59 -2.03
C GLY A 5 1.43 11.74 -0.74
N GLY A 6 0.73 11.79 0.40
CA GLY A 6 1.32 12.08 1.71
C GLY A 6 1.85 13.51 1.81
N ASP A 7 3.17 13.66 1.94
CA ASP A 7 3.85 14.97 2.00
C ASP A 7 4.22 15.54 0.61
N VAL A 8 3.81 14.88 -0.47
CA VAL A 8 4.22 15.20 -1.85
C VAL A 8 3.02 15.28 -2.77
N ASN A 9 2.84 16.43 -3.44
CA ASN A 9 1.69 16.67 -4.32
C ASN A 9 1.90 16.20 -5.78
N LEU A 10 3.13 15.93 -6.18
CA LEU A 10 3.50 15.52 -7.55
C LEU A 10 4.60 14.47 -7.48
N TRP A 11 4.58 13.51 -8.40
CA TRP A 11 5.61 12.48 -8.55
C TRP A 11 7.03 13.00 -8.28
N ARG A 12 7.64 12.51 -7.19
CA ARG A 12 8.99 12.91 -6.78
C ARG A 12 9.84 11.68 -6.49
N ARG A 13 11.05 11.66 -7.05
CA ARG A 13 12.04 10.63 -6.78
C ARG A 13 12.55 10.75 -5.34
N ARG A 14 12.56 9.62 -4.62
CA ARG A 14 13.04 9.53 -3.24
C ARG A 14 13.81 8.23 -3.03
N TYR A 15 14.77 8.28 -2.11
CA TYR A 15 15.46 7.10 -1.64
C TYR A 15 14.72 6.54 -0.43
N PHE A 16 14.19 5.32 -0.54
CA PHE A 16 13.39 4.70 0.51
C PHE A 16 14.19 3.65 1.28
N LYS A 17 14.05 3.67 2.60
CA LYS A 17 14.65 2.67 3.48
C LYS A 17 13.61 2.16 4.46
N LEU A 18 13.43 0.85 4.49
CA LEU A 18 12.59 0.19 5.48
C LEU A 18 13.35 0.11 6.82
N GLN A 19 12.74 0.60 7.90
CA GLN A 19 13.27 0.55 9.25
C GLN A 19 12.16 0.11 10.22
N GLY A 20 12.17 -1.16 10.61
CA GLY A 20 11.10 -1.73 11.44
C GLY A 20 9.76 -1.65 10.71
N PHE A 21 8.84 -0.84 11.26
CA PHE A 21 7.52 -0.58 10.66
C PHE A 21 7.42 0.79 9.98
N ASP A 22 8.54 1.48 9.80
CA ASP A 22 8.59 2.78 9.13
C ASP A 22 9.25 2.62 7.76
N LEU A 23 8.58 3.15 6.73
CA LEU A 23 9.20 3.36 5.43
C LEU A 23 9.73 4.81 5.40
N VAL A 24 11.05 4.93 5.55
CA VAL A 24 11.72 6.24 5.66
C VAL A 24 12.04 6.76 4.27
N ALA A 25 11.52 7.93 3.94
CA ALA A 25 11.72 8.59 2.67
C ALA A 25 12.83 9.64 2.80
N HIS A 26 13.93 9.45 2.09
CA HIS A 26 15.04 10.38 2.01
C HIS A 26 15.00 11.17 0.71
N ASN A 27 15.53 12.39 0.75
CA ASN A 27 15.88 13.11 -0.47
C ASN A 27 16.97 12.33 -1.21
N GLU A 28 16.79 12.14 -2.52
CA GLU A 28 17.67 11.30 -3.33
C GLU A 28 19.14 11.74 -3.29
N THR A 29 19.42 13.03 -3.48
CA THR A 29 20.81 13.52 -3.58
C THR A 29 21.44 13.74 -2.20
N THR A 30 20.72 14.40 -1.31
CA THR A 30 21.28 14.82 0.00
C THR A 30 21.20 13.74 1.07
N MET A 31 20.45 12.66 0.82
CA MET A 31 20.15 11.57 1.78
C MET A 31 19.52 12.04 3.10
N LYS A 32 19.09 13.31 3.19
CA LYS A 32 18.36 13.84 4.35
C LYS A 32 16.96 13.24 4.40
N VAL A 33 16.51 12.85 5.60
CA VAL A 33 15.15 12.35 5.83
C VAL A 33 14.14 13.46 5.50
N ARG A 34 13.10 13.11 4.75
CA ARG A 34 11.99 14.00 4.37
C ARG A 34 10.69 13.59 5.01
N ALA A 35 10.41 12.29 5.05
CA ALA A 35 9.22 11.76 5.69
C ALA A 35 9.51 10.39 6.32
N LYS A 36 8.68 10.02 7.29
CA LYS A 36 8.61 8.68 7.85
C LYS A 36 7.18 8.19 7.71
N ILE A 37 6.97 7.19 6.88
CA ILE A 37 5.65 6.64 6.59
C ILE A 37 5.42 5.44 7.51
N ASN A 38 4.43 5.53 8.39
CA ASN A 38 4.14 4.49 9.38
C ASN A 38 3.32 3.36 8.74
N LEU A 39 3.97 2.23 8.46
CA LEU A 39 3.36 1.08 7.82
C LEU A 39 2.35 0.35 8.71
N ARG A 40 2.32 0.61 10.01
CA ARG A 40 1.26 0.07 10.89
C ARG A 40 -0.10 0.62 10.53
N LYS A 41 -0.17 1.81 9.95
CA LYS A 41 -1.44 2.44 9.55
C LYS A 41 -1.91 1.99 8.16
N VAL A 42 -1.10 1.25 7.42
CA VAL A 42 -1.47 0.71 6.12
C VAL A 42 -2.45 -0.43 6.32
N VAL A 43 -3.54 -0.39 5.58
CA VAL A 43 -4.59 -1.43 5.57
C VAL A 43 -4.49 -2.30 4.32
N GLU A 44 -3.97 -1.77 3.22
CA GLU A 44 -3.97 -2.49 1.95
C GLU A 44 -2.84 -2.04 1.02
N VAL A 45 -2.31 -3.00 0.26
CA VAL A 45 -1.40 -2.80 -0.89
C VAL A 45 -2.18 -3.09 -2.18
N LEU A 46 -2.18 -2.14 -3.10
CA LEU A 46 -2.90 -2.13 -4.38
C LEU A 46 -1.89 -2.11 -5.52
N TYR A 47 -1.98 -3.04 -6.48
CA TYR A 47 -1.10 -3.07 -7.65
C TYR A 47 -1.72 -3.87 -8.80
N ALA A 48 -1.23 -3.62 -10.02
CA ALA A 48 -1.79 -4.22 -11.23
C ALA A 48 -1.46 -5.71 -11.30
N GLY A 49 -2.44 -6.54 -11.67
CA GLY A 49 -2.27 -7.99 -11.72
C GLY A 49 -2.37 -8.69 -10.35
N LYS A 50 -2.78 -7.98 -9.29
CA LYS A 50 -3.20 -8.63 -8.05
C LYS A 50 -4.48 -9.44 -8.31
N GLU A 51 -4.41 -10.75 -8.14
CA GLU A 51 -5.58 -11.62 -8.25
C GLU A 51 -6.61 -11.24 -7.17
N GLU A 52 -7.89 -11.29 -7.54
CA GLU A 52 -8.97 -11.10 -6.58
C GLU A 52 -9.11 -12.38 -5.77
N ASP A 53 -8.84 -12.30 -4.46
CA ASP A 53 -9.31 -13.31 -3.53
C ASP A 53 -10.84 -13.16 -3.45
N ASP A 54 -11.57 -14.14 -3.98
CA ASP A 54 -13.04 -14.12 -4.15
C ASP A 54 -13.82 -14.05 -2.80
N ASP A 55 -13.13 -14.09 -1.65
CA ASP A 55 -13.69 -14.34 -0.32
C ASP A 55 -13.94 -13.08 0.54
N GLU A 56 -13.48 -11.89 0.16
CA GLU A 56 -13.65 -10.65 0.96
C GLU A 56 -14.56 -9.64 0.25
N LYS A 57 -15.87 -9.89 0.26
CA LYS A 57 -16.89 -8.90 -0.13
C LYS A 57 -17.62 -8.38 1.09
N GLU A 58 -17.16 -7.26 1.66
CA GLU A 58 -18.02 -6.45 2.52
C GLU A 58 -18.93 -5.58 1.64
N ALA A 59 -20.24 -5.75 1.80
CA ALA A 59 -21.30 -5.20 0.94
C ALA A 59 -21.54 -3.67 1.07
N GLY A 60 -20.56 -2.90 1.53
CA GLY A 60 -20.73 -1.49 1.91
C GLY A 60 -19.96 -0.47 1.05
N GLU A 61 -19.06 -0.90 0.18
CA GLU A 61 -18.10 0.01 -0.48
C GLU A 61 -18.45 0.34 -1.94
N GLU A 62 -19.68 0.10 -2.40
CA GLU A 62 -20.03 0.22 -3.83
C GLU A 62 -20.10 1.67 -4.38
N GLU A 63 -20.34 2.67 -3.52
CA GLU A 63 -20.56 4.05 -3.97
C GLU A 63 -19.27 4.80 -4.35
N TYR A 64 -18.15 4.53 -3.69
CA TYR A 64 -16.91 5.27 -3.90
C TYR A 64 -16.18 4.87 -5.20
N PHE A 65 -16.42 3.66 -5.71
CA PHE A 65 -15.77 3.12 -6.90
C PHE A 65 -16.48 3.49 -8.22
N LYS A 66 -17.69 4.02 -8.16
CA LYS A 66 -18.53 4.31 -9.34
C LYS A 66 -18.06 5.52 -10.14
N GLU A 67 -17.49 6.52 -9.47
CA GLU A 67 -16.94 7.73 -10.11
C GLU A 67 -15.71 7.42 -10.97
N PHE A 68 -14.99 6.35 -10.66
CA PHE A 68 -13.72 5.99 -11.31
C PHE A 68 -13.87 4.87 -12.37
N SER A 69 -15.07 4.29 -12.52
CA SER A 69 -15.35 3.16 -13.42
C SER A 69 -15.61 3.57 -14.88
N VAL A 70 -15.56 4.86 -15.21
CA VAL A 70 -16.01 5.38 -16.52
C VAL A 70 -14.97 5.25 -17.64
N LEU A 71 -13.73 4.82 -17.33
CA LEU A 71 -12.61 4.84 -18.28
C LEU A 71 -12.21 3.50 -18.91
N SER A 72 -12.77 2.36 -18.49
CA SER A 72 -12.48 1.08 -19.15
C SER A 72 -13.57 0.73 -20.16
N THR A 73 -13.36 1.12 -21.42
CA THR A 73 -14.16 0.65 -22.55
C THR A 73 -13.91 -0.85 -22.77
N ALA A 74 -14.99 -1.63 -22.71
CA ALA A 74 -15.14 -2.99 -23.26
C ALA A 74 -14.03 -4.03 -22.99
N THR A 75 -14.16 -4.79 -21.90
CA THR A 75 -13.96 -6.27 -21.89
C THR A 75 -14.41 -6.85 -20.54
N LYS A 76 -15.05 -8.02 -20.56
CA LYS A 76 -15.47 -8.78 -19.36
C LYS A 76 -14.26 -9.41 -18.66
N HIS A 77 -13.47 -8.61 -17.94
CA HIS A 77 -12.45 -9.13 -17.03
C HIS A 77 -12.80 -8.85 -15.57
N LYS A 78 -12.40 -9.78 -14.70
CA LYS A 78 -12.44 -9.71 -13.23
C LYS A 78 -12.09 -8.30 -12.72
N ARG A 79 -12.74 -7.82 -11.65
CA ARG A 79 -12.77 -6.40 -11.22
C ARG A 79 -11.44 -5.98 -10.58
N SER A 80 -10.34 -6.03 -11.34
CA SER A 80 -9.06 -5.47 -10.95
C SER A 80 -9.27 -4.08 -10.33
N ARG A 81 -8.86 -3.93 -9.05
CA ARG A 81 -8.99 -2.69 -8.28
C ARG A 81 -8.48 -1.54 -9.14
N ILE A 82 -9.30 -0.54 -9.44
CA ILE A 82 -9.00 0.42 -10.50
C ILE A 82 -7.73 1.19 -10.16
N ILE A 83 -6.72 1.05 -11.01
CA ILE A 83 -5.40 1.66 -10.85
C ILE A 83 -5.29 2.81 -11.84
N SER A 84 -4.76 3.96 -11.39
CA SER A 84 -4.51 5.09 -12.28
C SER A 84 -3.54 4.70 -13.39
N GLU A 85 -3.74 5.22 -14.60
CA GLU A 85 -2.86 4.99 -15.76
C GLU A 85 -1.39 5.29 -15.44
N THR A 86 -1.12 6.30 -14.61
CA THR A 86 0.22 6.65 -14.13
C THR A 86 0.91 5.53 -13.35
N LEU A 87 0.16 4.74 -12.58
CA LEU A 87 0.70 3.60 -11.83
C LEU A 87 0.97 2.40 -12.75
N LEU A 88 0.20 2.24 -13.83
CA LEU A 88 0.46 1.21 -14.85
C LEU A 88 1.73 1.52 -15.63
N LEU A 89 1.93 2.78 -16.01
CA LEU A 89 3.10 3.24 -16.76
C LEU A 89 4.40 3.16 -15.94
N ASN A 90 4.32 3.41 -14.63
CA ASN A 90 5.50 3.55 -13.76
C ASN A 90 5.86 2.29 -12.98
N GLU A 91 5.40 1.11 -13.41
CA GLU A 91 5.55 -0.13 -12.64
C GLU A 91 5.23 0.11 -11.15
N GLY A 92 4.06 0.70 -10.90
CA GLY A 92 3.72 1.25 -9.59
C GLY A 92 2.83 0.38 -8.72
N PHE A 93 2.72 0.79 -7.45
CA PHE A 93 1.79 0.25 -6.47
C PHE A 93 1.27 1.39 -5.57
N ARG A 94 0.16 1.16 -4.88
CA ARG A 94 -0.48 2.13 -3.98
C ARG A 94 -0.64 1.53 -2.59
N LEU A 95 -0.34 2.33 -1.58
CA LEU A 95 -0.63 2.03 -0.18
C LEU A 95 -1.88 2.79 0.25
N ARG A 96 -2.87 2.08 0.80
CA ARG A 96 -4.04 2.68 1.44
C ARG A 96 -3.89 2.62 2.95
N PHE A 97 -4.15 3.73 3.61
CA PHE A 97 -4.06 3.89 5.05
C PHE A 97 -5.44 3.81 5.70
N SER A 98 -5.48 3.55 7.01
CA SER A 98 -6.73 3.41 7.78
C SER A 98 -7.58 4.69 7.84
N ASN A 99 -7.01 5.84 7.47
CA ASN A 99 -7.71 7.12 7.32
C ASN A 99 -8.17 7.37 5.87
N ASN A 100 -8.15 6.36 5.01
CA ASN A 100 -8.43 6.44 3.57
C ASN A 100 -7.45 7.31 2.76
N GLU A 101 -6.36 7.79 3.37
CA GLU A 101 -5.26 8.39 2.62
C GLU A 101 -4.60 7.33 1.74
N THR A 102 -4.11 7.74 0.58
CA THR A 102 -3.36 6.87 -0.34
C THR A 102 -2.03 7.50 -0.70
N ILE A 103 -0.99 6.67 -0.79
CA ILE A 103 0.30 7.07 -1.33
C ILE A 103 0.66 6.14 -2.49
N ASP A 104 0.98 6.75 -3.61
CA ASP A 104 1.32 6.09 -4.87
C ASP A 104 2.83 6.04 -5.02
N PHE A 105 3.32 4.86 -5.41
CA PHE A 105 4.72 4.58 -5.60
C PHE A 105 4.96 4.10 -7.02
N GLY A 106 6.04 4.59 -7.62
CA GLY A 106 6.53 4.16 -8.93
C GLY A 106 7.92 3.55 -8.78
N CYS A 107 8.19 2.46 -9.49
CA CYS A 107 9.48 1.77 -9.48
C CYS A 107 10.19 1.96 -10.82
N ASP A 108 11.52 1.81 -10.82
CA ASP A 108 12.27 1.89 -12.08
C ASP A 108 12.10 0.60 -12.91
N THR A 109 11.77 -0.53 -12.25
CA THR A 109 11.61 -1.84 -12.90
C THR A 109 10.50 -2.68 -12.24
N ALA A 110 9.89 -3.58 -13.02
CA ALA A 110 8.89 -4.52 -12.52
C ALA A 110 9.41 -5.47 -11.40
N PRO A 111 10.65 -6.02 -11.47
CA PRO A 111 11.20 -6.82 -10.38
C PRO A 111 11.37 -6.03 -9.08
N GLU A 112 11.81 -4.76 -9.15
CA GLU A 112 11.89 -3.88 -7.98
C GLU A 112 10.49 -3.68 -7.38
N ARG A 113 9.47 -3.41 -8.20
CA ARG A 113 8.07 -3.29 -7.78
C ARG A 113 7.64 -4.52 -6.98
N MET A 114 7.84 -5.71 -7.54
CA MET A 114 7.40 -6.96 -6.93
C MET A 114 8.11 -7.24 -5.59
N GLN A 115 9.40 -6.91 -5.48
CA GLN A 115 10.14 -7.04 -4.22
C GLN A 115 9.54 -6.16 -3.12
N TRP A 116 9.21 -4.91 -3.43
CA TRP A 116 8.57 -4.00 -2.47
C TRP A 116 7.17 -4.48 -2.09
N ILE A 117 6.33 -4.84 -3.06
CA ILE A 117 4.98 -5.35 -2.82
C ILE A 117 5.03 -6.52 -1.84
N LYS A 118 5.87 -7.53 -2.11
CA LYS A 118 5.99 -8.72 -1.26
C LYS A 118 6.29 -8.36 0.20
N ILE A 119 7.29 -7.51 0.42
CA ILE A 119 7.70 -7.10 1.76
C ILE A 119 6.57 -6.32 2.47
N LEU A 120 5.92 -5.41 1.74
CA LEU A 120 4.86 -4.56 2.28
C LEU A 120 3.62 -5.38 2.64
N GLU A 121 3.23 -6.34 1.81
CA GLU A 121 2.12 -7.26 2.10
C GLU A 121 2.40 -8.11 3.35
N GLU A 122 3.60 -8.66 3.49
CA GLU A 122 3.99 -9.38 4.71
C GLU A 122 3.88 -8.50 5.97
N ILE A 123 4.27 -7.22 5.87
CA ILE A 123 4.18 -6.27 6.98
C ILE A 123 2.71 -5.99 7.32
N VAL A 124 1.88 -5.70 6.32
CA VAL A 124 0.44 -5.43 6.50
C VAL A 124 -0.25 -6.63 7.13
N LEU A 125 0.03 -7.84 6.63
CA LEU A 125 -0.51 -9.08 7.17
C LEU A 125 -0.10 -9.30 8.64
N LYS A 126 1.18 -9.11 8.97
CA LYS A 126 1.68 -9.19 10.36
C LYS A 126 1.02 -8.14 11.26
N ASN A 127 0.78 -6.94 10.76
CA ASN A 127 0.10 -5.89 11.51
C ASN A 127 -1.37 -6.25 11.77
N HIS A 128 -2.04 -6.88 10.81
CA HIS A 128 -3.41 -7.35 10.96
C HIS A 128 -3.52 -8.40 12.07
N TYR A 129 -2.64 -9.41 12.09
CA TYR A 129 -2.63 -10.42 13.14
C TYR A 129 -2.35 -9.85 14.53
N ARG A 130 -1.39 -8.93 14.65
CA ARG A 130 -1.06 -8.31 15.95
C ARG A 130 -2.22 -7.52 16.57
N ARG A 131 -3.18 -7.07 15.77
CA ARG A 131 -4.37 -6.34 16.24
C ARG A 131 -5.52 -7.24 16.66
N GLN A 132 -5.44 -8.55 16.40
CA GLN A 132 -6.52 -9.47 16.71
C GLN A 132 -6.70 -9.59 18.23
N PRO A 133 -7.93 -9.50 18.77
CA PRO A 133 -8.18 -9.52 20.20
C PRO A 133 -7.59 -10.74 20.91
N TRP A 134 -7.65 -11.92 20.27
CA TRP A 134 -7.12 -13.16 20.82
C TRP A 134 -5.59 -13.16 20.92
N VAL A 135 -4.89 -12.51 19.99
CA VAL A 135 -3.42 -12.36 20.05
C VAL A 135 -3.04 -11.48 21.23
N LYS A 136 -3.80 -10.40 21.47
CA LYS A 136 -3.60 -9.53 22.63
C LYS A 136 -3.78 -10.30 23.94
N LEU A 137 -4.88 -11.06 24.06
CA LEU A 137 -5.14 -11.91 25.24
C LEU A 137 -4.04 -12.96 25.45
N MET A 138 -3.56 -13.58 24.38
CA MET A 138 -2.47 -14.56 24.45
C MET A 138 -1.16 -13.93 24.96
N LEU A 139 -0.79 -12.74 24.47
CA LEU A 139 0.42 -12.03 24.90
C LEU A 139 0.33 -11.56 26.35
N GLU A 140 -0.84 -11.10 26.78
CA GLU A 140 -1.11 -10.74 28.18
C GLU A 140 -0.93 -11.94 29.11
N GLN A 141 -1.42 -13.14 28.72
CA GLN A 141 -1.22 -14.38 29.48
C GLN A 141 0.25 -14.80 29.58
N GLN A 142 1.07 -14.46 28.58
CA GLN A 142 2.50 -14.77 28.56
C GLN A 142 3.37 -13.70 29.25
N GLY A 143 2.77 -12.64 29.79
CA GLY A 143 3.50 -11.55 30.46
C GLY A 143 4.33 -10.66 29.53
N VAL A 144 4.06 -10.69 28.22
CA VAL A 144 4.76 -9.86 27.23
C VAL A 144 3.96 -8.59 26.98
N GLN A 145 4.48 -7.43 27.40
CA GLN A 145 3.87 -6.12 27.09
C GLN A 145 4.33 -5.61 25.72
N ILE A 146 3.39 -5.02 24.96
CA ILE A 146 3.60 -4.44 23.61
C ILE A 146 3.90 -2.95 23.71
#